data_AF-A0A7V9M170-F1
#
_entry.id   AF-A0A7V9M170-F1
#
_cell.length_a   1.000
_cell.length_b   1.000
_cell.length_c   1.000
_cell.angle_alpha   90.00
_cell.angle_beta   90.00
_cell.angle_gamma   90.00
#
_symmetry.space_group_name_H-M   'P 1'
#
loop_
_entity.id
_entity.type
_entity.pdbx_description
1 polymer ?
#
loop_
_entity_poly.entity_id
_entity_poly.type
_entity_poly.pdbx_seq_one_letter_code
_entity_poly.pdbx_strand_id
1 'polypeptide(L)'
;MKSYQILKFPILLLTSLLLLFTSLKSQDKEQESDKAEEKVEAAAKVLTDFKGMEENIPEQLLKVTEGIIVIPKLINAGFVLAGKRGKGIAVVNREDGTWSNPVFITL
;
A
#
# COMPACT_ATOMS: atom_id res chain seq x y z
N MET A 1 8.24 6.77 -55.35
CA MET A 1 7.57 6.21 -54.13
C MET A 1 8.61 5.61 -53.19
N LYS A 2 9.33 6.42 -52.39
CA LYS A 2 10.33 5.95 -51.39
C LYS A 2 10.50 6.98 -50.25
N SER A 3 9.39 7.55 -49.75
CA SER A 3 9.41 8.56 -48.66
C SER A 3 8.97 8.01 -47.28
N TYR A 4 8.68 6.71 -47.18
CA TYR A 4 8.23 6.09 -45.93
C TYR A 4 9.34 5.45 -45.10
N GLN A 5 10.58 5.34 -45.61
CA GLN A 5 11.68 4.69 -44.89
C GLN A 5 12.38 5.62 -43.91
N ILE A 6 12.44 6.93 -44.21
CA ILE A 6 13.19 7.93 -43.41
C ILE A 6 12.40 8.31 -42.14
N LEU A 7 11.07 8.26 -42.19
CA LEU A 7 10.19 8.56 -41.05
C LEU A 7 10.03 7.38 -40.07
N LYS A 8 10.30 6.13 -40.51
CA LYS A 8 10.22 4.94 -39.64
C LYS A 8 11.41 4.80 -38.68
N PHE A 9 12.58 5.29 -39.07
CA PHE A 9 13.79 5.28 -38.23
C PHE A 9 13.64 6.04 -36.90
N PRO A 10 13.14 7.29 -36.86
CA PRO A 10 12.95 8.01 -35.60
C PRO A 10 11.84 7.38 -34.74
N ILE A 11 10.80 6.81 -35.36
CA ILE A 11 9.71 6.12 -34.65
C ILE A 11 10.23 4.83 -33.99
N LEU A 12 11.03 4.03 -34.70
CA LEU A 12 11.66 2.82 -34.15
C LEU A 12 12.65 3.14 -33.02
N LEU A 13 13.40 4.25 -33.14
CA LEU A 13 14.29 4.74 -32.08
C LEU A 13 13.52 5.18 -30.83
N LEU A 14 12.39 5.90 -31.01
CA LEU A 14 11.56 6.36 -29.90
C LEU A 14 10.90 5.18 -29.15
N THR A 15 10.44 4.15 -29.88
CA THR A 15 9.86 2.94 -29.26
C THR A 15 10.91 2.09 -28.55
N SER A 16 12.13 1.99 -29.11
CA SER A 16 13.25 1.29 -28.48
C SER A 16 13.68 1.99 -27.18
N LEU A 17 13.73 3.33 -27.21
CA LEU A 17 14.05 4.14 -26.03
C LEU A 17 12.98 3.98 -24.93
N LEU A 18 11.69 3.94 -25.31
CA LEU A 18 10.59 3.74 -24.37
C LEU A 18 10.62 2.34 -23.73
N LEU A 19 11.06 1.31 -24.45
CA LEU A 19 11.23 -0.05 -23.92
C LEU A 19 12.40 -0.14 -22.92
N LEU A 20 13.51 0.57 -23.16
CA LEU A 20 14.64 0.62 -22.22
C LEU A 20 14.25 1.22 -20.86
N PHE A 21 13.32 2.18 -20.81
CA PHE A 21 12.86 2.77 -19.55
C PHE A 21 12.05 1.81 -18.67
N THR A 22 11.48 0.74 -19.24
CA THR A 22 10.67 -0.22 -18.48
C THR A 22 11.48 -1.26 -17.71
N SER A 23 12.76 -1.48 -18.08
CA SER A 23 13.61 -2.49 -17.46
C SER A 23 14.25 -2.06 -16.13
N LEU A 24 14.12 -0.79 -15.71
CA LEU A 24 14.67 -0.27 -14.43
C LEU A 24 13.71 -0.40 -13.23
N LYS A 25 12.81 -1.38 -13.24
CA LYS A 25 12.04 -1.76 -12.04
C LYS A 25 12.34 -3.20 -11.66
N SER A 26 13.49 -3.42 -11.03
CA SER A 26 13.71 -4.64 -10.24
C SER A 26 14.74 -4.39 -9.16
N GLN A 27 14.32 -4.68 -7.93
CA GLN A 27 15.08 -5.25 -6.81
C GLN A 27 14.89 -4.48 -5.48
N ASP A 28 13.71 -4.67 -4.88
CA ASP A 28 13.48 -4.43 -3.45
C ASP A 28 13.17 -5.79 -2.80
N LYS A 29 14.19 -6.63 -2.56
CA LYS A 29 14.00 -7.92 -1.85
C LYS A 29 14.82 -8.08 -0.57
N GLU A 30 15.66 -7.11 -0.22
CA GLU A 30 16.64 -7.29 0.87
C GLU A 30 16.31 -6.49 2.14
N GLN A 31 15.26 -5.67 2.11
CA GLN A 31 14.87 -4.80 3.21
C GLN A 31 13.44 -5.11 3.66
N GLU A 32 13.11 -6.39 3.88
CA GLU A 32 11.74 -6.81 4.22
C GLU A 32 11.48 -6.83 5.73
N SER A 33 12.49 -7.14 6.56
CA SER A 33 12.40 -7.12 8.03
C SER A 33 12.25 -5.72 8.59
N ASP A 34 13.09 -4.78 8.17
CA ASP A 34 13.06 -3.40 8.69
C ASP A 34 11.76 -2.69 8.26
N LYS A 35 11.30 -2.99 7.03
CA LYS A 35 10.00 -2.52 6.52
C LYS A 35 8.81 -3.21 7.19
N ALA A 36 9.00 -4.32 7.90
CA ALA A 36 7.94 -4.98 8.65
C ALA A 36 7.75 -4.30 10.00
N GLU A 37 8.84 -4.06 10.73
CA GLU A 37 8.82 -3.35 12.01
C GLU A 37 8.29 -1.91 11.86
N GLU A 38 8.79 -1.17 10.85
CA GLU A 38 8.32 0.19 10.55
C GLU A 38 6.80 0.24 10.30
N LYS A 39 6.23 -0.78 9.65
CA LYS A 39 4.78 -0.84 9.39
C LYS A 39 3.98 -1.11 10.65
N VAL A 40 4.48 -1.97 11.52
CA VAL A 40 3.83 -2.26 12.81
C VAL A 40 3.87 -1.01 13.68
N GLU A 41 5.01 -0.33 13.76
CA GLU A 41 5.16 0.93 14.49
C GLU A 41 4.26 2.03 13.93
N ALA A 42 4.23 2.21 12.60
CA ALA A 42 3.35 3.18 11.95
C ALA A 42 1.87 2.89 12.23
N ALA A 43 1.46 1.62 12.25
CA ALA A 43 0.10 1.22 12.60
C ALA A 43 -0.22 1.49 14.08
N ALA A 44 0.69 1.17 15.00
CA ALA A 44 0.55 1.47 16.42
C ALA A 44 0.45 2.98 16.68
N LYS A 45 1.22 3.77 15.92
CA LYS A 45 1.16 5.23 15.96
C LYS A 45 -0.22 5.74 15.54
N VAL A 46 -0.80 5.21 14.45
CA VAL A 46 -2.16 5.58 14.02
C VAL A 46 -3.19 5.35 15.13
N LEU A 47 -3.14 4.20 15.82
CA LEU A 47 -4.05 3.92 16.94
C LEU A 47 -3.85 4.89 18.12
N THR A 48 -2.60 5.22 18.43
CA THR A 48 -2.26 6.17 19.49
C THR A 48 -2.72 7.59 19.16
N ASP A 49 -2.49 8.03 17.92
CA ASP A 49 -2.92 9.34 17.44
C ASP A 49 -4.44 9.48 17.51
N PHE A 50 -5.20 8.44 17.11
CA PHE A 50 -6.67 8.43 17.18
C PHE A 50 -7.22 8.53 18.61
N LYS A 51 -6.52 7.98 19.60
CA LYS A 51 -6.96 8.03 21.00
C LYS A 51 -7.03 9.46 21.55
N GLY A 52 -6.21 10.37 21.02
CA GLY A 52 -6.16 11.77 21.43
C GLY A 52 -7.09 12.71 20.65
N MET A 53 -7.80 12.22 19.62
CA MET A 53 -8.70 13.02 18.80
C MET A 53 -10.09 13.12 19.43
N GLU A 54 -10.81 14.21 19.12
CA GLU A 54 -12.23 14.35 19.47
C GLU A 54 -13.08 13.28 18.76
N GLU A 55 -12.75 13.00 17.49
CA GLU A 55 -13.32 11.92 16.67
C GLU A 55 -12.54 10.60 16.88
N ASN A 56 -12.48 10.10 18.11
CA ASN A 56 -11.83 8.84 18.41
C ASN A 56 -12.72 7.62 18.13
N ILE A 57 -12.15 6.41 18.23
CA ILE A 57 -12.89 5.16 18.09
C ILE A 57 -13.71 4.93 19.38
N PRO A 58 -15.05 4.87 19.31
CA PRO A 58 -15.88 4.61 20.48
C PRO A 58 -15.54 3.28 21.15
N GLU A 59 -15.39 3.28 22.48
CA GLU A 59 -15.05 2.06 23.25
C GLU A 59 -16.08 0.93 23.07
N GLN A 60 -17.35 1.29 22.85
CA GLN A 60 -18.41 0.33 22.60
C GLN A 60 -18.19 -0.46 21.31
N LEU A 61 -17.65 0.19 20.28
CA LEU A 61 -17.30 -0.50 19.03
C LEU A 61 -16.10 -1.42 19.23
N LEU A 62 -15.07 -0.99 19.97
CA LEU A 62 -13.92 -1.84 20.27
C LEU A 62 -14.31 -3.13 21.02
N LYS A 63 -15.35 -3.09 21.86
CA LYS A 63 -15.85 -4.26 22.60
C LYS A 63 -16.54 -5.32 21.73
N VAL A 64 -17.16 -4.90 20.62
CA VAL A 64 -17.91 -5.81 19.72
C VAL A 64 -17.16 -6.09 18.41
N THR A 65 -15.94 -5.57 18.28
CA THR A 65 -15.14 -5.70 17.07
C THR A 65 -14.41 -7.03 17.04
N GLU A 66 -14.62 -7.80 15.97
CA GLU A 66 -13.95 -9.08 15.71
C GLU A 66 -12.53 -8.91 15.14
N GLY A 67 -12.18 -7.73 14.65
CA GLY A 67 -10.84 -7.47 14.12
C GLY A 67 -10.62 -6.03 13.72
N ILE A 68 -9.35 -5.60 13.77
CA ILE A 68 -8.93 -4.25 13.43
C ILE A 68 -7.93 -4.34 12.29
N ILE A 69 -8.17 -3.55 11.25
CA ILE A 69 -7.27 -3.36 10.13
C ILE A 69 -6.75 -1.94 10.16
N VAL A 70 -5.42 -1.78 10.22
CA VAL A 70 -4.76 -0.49 10.22
C VAL A 70 -3.89 -0.38 8.98
N ILE A 71 -4.19 0.58 8.10
CA ILE A 71 -3.43 0.83 6.88
C ILE A 71 -2.91 2.27 6.91
N PRO A 72 -1.67 2.46 7.40
CA PRO A 72 -1.02 3.76 7.34
C PRO A 72 -0.87 4.23 5.90
N LYS A 73 -1.02 5.54 5.66
CA LYS A 73 -0.75 6.19 4.36
C LYS A 73 -1.54 5.56 3.18
N LEU A 74 -2.81 5.19 3.40
CA LEU A 74 -3.69 4.67 2.35
C LEU A 74 -3.86 5.69 1.21
N ILE A 75 -3.58 5.27 -0.02
CA ILE A 75 -3.72 6.11 -1.21
C ILE A 75 -5.08 5.85 -1.86
N ASN A 76 -5.84 6.91 -2.12
CA ASN A 76 -7.13 6.87 -2.80
C ASN A 76 -7.00 7.49 -4.21
N ALA A 77 -7.14 6.69 -5.27
CA ALA A 77 -7.11 7.15 -6.67
C ALA A 77 -8.53 7.51 -7.16
N GLY A 78 -9.20 8.41 -6.42
CA GLY A 78 -10.65 8.62 -6.43
C GLY A 78 -11.27 9.40 -7.59
N PHE A 79 -10.56 9.70 -8.69
CA PHE A 79 -11.12 10.51 -9.79
C PHE A 79 -11.11 9.86 -11.19
N VAL A 80 -10.23 8.89 -11.45
CA VAL A 80 -10.11 8.25 -12.79
C VAL A 80 -10.11 6.72 -12.72
N LEU A 81 -9.47 6.14 -11.70
CA LEU A 81 -9.23 4.70 -11.62
C LEU A 81 -10.03 4.00 -10.49
N ALA A 82 -10.71 4.75 -9.62
CA ALA A 82 -11.49 4.24 -8.47
C ALA A 82 -10.75 3.21 -7.60
N GLY A 83 -9.41 3.26 -7.57
CA GLY A 83 -8.57 2.31 -6.85
C GLY A 83 -8.18 2.81 -5.46
N LYS A 84 -8.00 1.87 -4.53
CA LYS A 84 -7.30 2.11 -3.26
C LYS A 84 -6.02 1.28 -3.26
N ARG A 85 -4.94 1.82 -2.69
CA ARG A 85 -3.68 1.10 -2.54
C ARG A 85 -3.08 1.40 -1.18
N GLY A 86 -2.76 0.37 -0.42
CA GLY A 86 -2.08 0.51 0.86
C GLY A 86 -1.52 -0.80 1.38
N LYS A 87 -0.57 -0.69 2.30
CA LYS A 87 -0.04 -1.83 3.06
C LYS A 87 -0.24 -1.54 4.53
N GLY A 88 -0.65 -2.55 5.28
CA GLY A 88 -0.98 -2.38 6.68
C GLY A 88 -0.90 -3.69 7.45
N ILE A 89 -1.48 -3.67 8.65
CA ILE A 89 -1.60 -4.84 9.51
C ILE A 89 -3.07 -5.13 9.81
N ALA A 90 -3.38 -6.40 10.04
CA ALA A 90 -4.65 -6.84 10.57
C ALA A 90 -4.41 -7.62 11.87
N VAL A 91 -5.28 -7.42 12.84
CA VAL A 91 -5.36 -8.19 14.09
C VAL A 91 -6.79 -8.67 14.29
N VAL A 92 -6.95 -9.90 14.76
CA VAL A 92 -8.26 -10.52 15.03
C VAL A 92 -8.45 -10.60 16.54
N ASN A 93 -9.63 -10.24 17.00
CA ASN A 93 -10.08 -10.51 18.36
C ASN A 93 -10.63 -11.93 18.39
N ARG A 94 -10.07 -12.80 19.22
CA ARG A 94 -10.50 -14.19 19.32
C ARG A 94 -11.68 -14.31 20.28
N GLU A 95 -12.40 -15.42 20.20
CA GLU A 95 -13.54 -15.72 21.08
C GLU A 95 -13.17 -15.73 22.58
N ASP A 96 -11.89 -15.96 22.91
CA ASP A 96 -11.36 -15.91 24.27
C ASP A 96 -11.03 -14.48 24.76
N GLY A 97 -11.28 -13.45 23.94
CA GLY A 97 -10.98 -12.05 24.21
C GLY A 97 -9.50 -11.67 24.00
N THR A 98 -8.67 -12.58 23.49
CA THR A 98 -7.27 -12.29 23.16
C THR A 98 -7.12 -11.77 21.74
N TRP A 99 -6.16 -10.87 21.53
CA TRP A 99 -5.79 -10.42 20.19
C TRP A 99 -4.77 -11.35 19.55
N SER A 100 -4.93 -11.61 18.25
CA SER A 100 -3.97 -12.37 17.46
C SER A 100 -2.67 -11.59 17.25
N ASN A 101 -1.60 -12.30 16.88
CA ASN A 101 -0.42 -11.65 16.30
C ASN A 101 -0.82 -10.87 15.03
N PRO A 102 -0.19 -9.73 14.74
CA PRO A 102 -0.48 -8.95 13.55
C PRO A 102 -0.03 -9.70 12.29
N VAL A 103 -0.84 -9.59 11.24
CA VAL A 103 -0.49 -10.10 9.90
C VAL A 103 -0.44 -8.95 8.90
N PHE A 104 0.53 -8.96 7.99
CA PHE A 104 0.63 -7.95 6.96
C PHE A 104 -0.42 -8.16 5.88
N ILE A 105 -1.11 -7.08 5.52
CA ILE A 105 -2.10 -7.08 4.46
C ILE A 105 -1.78 -6.03 3.39
N THR A 106 -2.39 -6.21 2.23
CA THR A 106 -2.33 -5.28 1.11
C THR A 106 -3.74 -5.03 0.61
N LEU A 107 -4.11 -3.74 0.56
CA LEU A 107 -5.21 -3.23 -0.24
C LEU A 107 -4.68 -2.69 -1.56
#